data_AF-A0A520J1E6-F1
#
_entry.id   AF-A0A520J1E6-F1
#
_cell.length_a   1.000
_cell.length_b   1.000
_cell.length_c   1.000
_cell.angle_alpha   90.00
_cell.angle_beta   90.00
_cell.angle_gamma   90.00
#
_symmetry.space_group_name_H-M   'P 1'
#
loop_
_entity.id
_entity.type
_entity.pdbx_description
1 polymer ?
#
loop_
_entity_poly.entity_id
_entity_poly.type
_entity_poly.pdbx_seq_one_letter_code
_entity_poly.pdbx_strand_id
1 'polypeptide(L)'
;GNRLSHIANGQIKTDPSMALPRRLTALYNALIDVIRTERPDGAAVEEVLGNTNAQSTLKLGQARGVVLLAAAGAGLHIGEYHPSTVKKGVVGTGGADKKQIQAMMAVLLPGAKLAGPDAADALAVAITHAHHVASAAALARRSGPGT
;
A
#
# COMPACT_ATOMS: atom_id res chain seq x y z
N GLY A 1 15.88 15.53 5.15
CA GLY A 1 15.47 14.18 4.74
C GLY A 1 13.97 14.07 4.84
N ASN A 2 13.32 13.32 3.95
CA ASN A 2 11.87 13.13 3.99
C ASN A 2 11.52 12.38 5.28
N ARG A 3 11.02 13.09 6.29
CA ARG A 3 10.73 12.52 7.61
C ARG A 3 9.41 11.77 7.52
N LEU A 4 9.47 10.45 7.62
CA LEU A 4 8.29 9.60 7.74
C LEU A 4 7.83 9.58 9.20
N SER A 5 6.52 9.55 9.42
CA SER A 5 5.90 9.36 10.72
C SER A 5 4.76 8.36 10.59
N HIS A 6 4.71 7.38 11.49
CA HIS A 6 3.62 6.42 11.54
C HIS A 6 2.33 7.08 12.09
N ILE A 7 1.21 6.88 11.39
CA ILE A 7 -0.12 7.30 11.84
C ILE A 7 -0.90 6.10 12.36
N ALA A 8 -1.24 5.15 11.47
CA ALA A 8 -2.02 3.96 11.80
C ALA A 8 -1.58 2.76 10.94
N ASN A 9 -1.86 1.55 11.43
CA ASN A 9 -1.72 0.31 10.69
C ASN A 9 -2.69 -0.77 11.21
N GLY A 10 -3.05 -1.72 10.38
CA GLY A 10 -4.02 -2.76 10.73
C GLY A 10 -4.21 -3.82 9.65
N GLN A 11 -5.16 -4.73 9.90
CA GLN A 11 -5.54 -5.79 8.97
C GLN A 11 -7.06 -5.94 8.93
N ILE A 12 -7.64 -5.94 7.74
CA ILE A 12 -9.07 -6.22 7.56
C ILE A 12 -9.22 -7.74 7.40
N LYS A 13 -9.75 -8.40 8.43
CA LYS A 13 -10.02 -9.84 8.41
C LYS A 13 -11.46 -10.09 7.97
N THR A 14 -11.62 -10.96 6.97
CA THR A 14 -12.93 -11.46 6.54
C THR A 14 -13.11 -12.90 6.99
N ASP A 15 -14.32 -13.31 7.36
CA ASP A 15 -14.62 -14.71 7.65
C ASP A 15 -14.47 -15.57 6.37
N PRO A 16 -13.59 -16.59 6.36
CA PRO A 16 -13.38 -17.44 5.19
C PRO A 16 -14.59 -18.34 4.87
N SER A 17 -15.51 -18.58 5.81
CA SER A 17 -16.73 -19.35 5.59
C SER A 17 -17.78 -18.60 4.76
N MET A 18 -17.68 -17.27 4.71
CA MET A 18 -18.59 -16.43 3.93
C MET A 18 -18.34 -16.58 2.42
N ALA A 19 -19.43 -16.53 1.65
CA ALA A 19 -19.35 -16.43 0.20
C ALA A 19 -18.51 -15.21 -0.23
N LEU A 20 -17.71 -15.37 -1.28
CA LEU A 20 -16.76 -14.35 -1.73
C LEU A 20 -17.39 -12.96 -1.95
N PRO A 21 -18.57 -12.80 -2.59
CA PRO A 21 -19.19 -11.48 -2.75
C PRO A 21 -19.45 -10.75 -1.42
N ARG A 22 -19.82 -11.50 -0.37
CA ARG A 22 -20.04 -10.92 0.97
C ARG A 22 -18.73 -10.49 1.62
N ARG A 23 -17.67 -11.28 1.45
CA ARG A 23 -16.31 -10.91 1.92
C ARG A 23 -15.80 -9.65 1.22
N LEU A 24 -16.03 -9.53 -0.08
CA LEU A 24 -15.68 -8.34 -0.87
C LEU A 24 -16.47 -7.10 -0.41
N THR A 25 -17.76 -7.26 -0.07
CA THR A 25 -18.57 -6.19 0.52
C THR A 25 -18.02 -5.74 1.88
N ALA A 26 -17.66 -6.69 2.75
CA ALA A 26 -17.06 -6.39 4.04
C ALA A 26 -15.72 -5.66 3.90
N LEU A 27 -14.87 -6.08 2.95
CA LEU A 27 -13.63 -5.40 2.62
C LEU A 27 -13.87 -3.96 2.14
N TYR A 28 -14.83 -3.76 1.23
CA TYR A 28 -15.19 -2.43 0.74
C TYR A 28 -15.60 -1.49 1.88
N ASN A 29 -16.55 -1.91 2.72
CA ASN A 29 -17.05 -1.09 3.82
C ASN A 29 -15.93 -0.72 4.80
N ALA A 30 -15.11 -1.68 5.20
CA ALA A 30 -14.00 -1.44 6.10
C ALA A 30 -12.95 -0.48 5.50
N LEU A 31 -12.69 -0.55 4.18
CA LEU A 31 -11.80 0.40 3.50
C LEU A 31 -12.39 1.81 3.46
N ILE A 32 -13.69 1.95 3.20
CA ILE A 32 -14.36 3.26 3.25
C ILE A 32 -14.26 3.87 4.64
N ASP A 33 -14.41 3.07 5.70
CA ASP A 33 -14.28 3.53 7.08
C ASP A 33 -12.85 4.01 7.38
N VAL A 34 -11.83 3.26 6.93
CA VAL A 34 -10.41 3.68 7.06
C VAL A 34 -10.15 4.98 6.31
N ILE A 35 -10.60 5.09 5.05
CA ILE A 35 -10.41 6.31 4.24
C ILE A 35 -11.09 7.52 4.90
N ARG A 36 -12.30 7.34 5.44
CA ARG A 36 -13.03 8.41 6.14
C ARG A 36 -12.37 8.84 7.45
N THR A 37 -11.82 7.88 8.18
CA THR A 37 -11.19 8.11 9.49
C THR A 37 -9.83 8.78 9.32
N GLU A 38 -8.98 8.22 8.45
CA GLU A 38 -7.59 8.65 8.30
C GLU A 38 -7.41 9.81 7.31
N ARG A 39 -8.39 10.02 6.41
CA ARG A 39 -8.39 11.09 5.38
C ARG A 39 -7.05 11.22 4.64
N PRO A 40 -6.55 10.14 4.02
CA PRO A 40 -5.27 10.17 3.34
C PRO A 40 -5.32 11.06 2.08
N ASP A 41 -4.19 11.64 1.69
CA ASP A 41 -4.05 12.41 0.44
C ASP A 41 -3.93 11.51 -0.82
N GLY A 42 -3.56 10.25 -0.62
CA GLY A 42 -3.35 9.28 -1.69
C GLY A 42 -3.43 7.86 -1.18
N ALA A 43 -3.56 6.91 -2.11
CA ALA A 43 -3.58 5.49 -1.83
C ALA A 43 -2.51 4.78 -2.64
N ALA A 44 -2.06 3.63 -2.15
CA ALA A 44 -1.06 2.83 -2.85
C ALA A 44 -1.39 1.36 -2.73
N VAL A 45 -1.22 0.63 -3.83
CA VAL A 45 -1.42 -0.83 -3.87
C VAL A 45 -0.25 -1.50 -4.57
N GLU A 46 0.10 -2.69 -4.10
CA GLU A 46 1.02 -3.55 -4.82
C GLU A 46 0.33 -4.15 -6.06
N GLU A 47 1.09 -4.32 -7.14
CA GLU A 47 0.65 -5.07 -8.31
C GLU A 47 0.53 -6.56 -8.00
N VAL A 48 -0.51 -7.20 -8.53
CA VAL A 48 -0.68 -8.65 -8.40
C VAL A 48 0.11 -9.33 -9.50
N LEU A 49 1.13 -10.08 -9.11
CA LEU A 49 1.85 -10.96 -10.02
C LEU A 49 1.10 -12.29 -10.18
N GLY A 50 1.16 -12.88 -11.37
CA GLY A 50 0.59 -14.20 -11.63
C GLY A 50 1.20 -15.24 -10.68
N ASN A 51 0.35 -15.99 -9.99
CA ASN A 51 0.75 -17.12 -9.15
C ASN A 51 0.43 -18.45 -9.86
N THR A 52 1.09 -19.54 -9.45
CA THR A 52 0.87 -20.91 -9.94
C THR A 52 -0.58 -21.36 -9.78
N ASN A 53 -1.32 -20.79 -8.80
CA ASN A 53 -2.74 -21.07 -8.60
C ASN A 53 -3.62 -19.96 -9.20
N ALA A 54 -4.25 -20.25 -10.34
CA ALA A 54 -5.14 -19.32 -11.04
C ALA A 54 -6.38 -18.93 -10.21
N GLN A 55 -6.96 -19.84 -9.42
CA GLN A 55 -8.13 -19.54 -8.59
C GLN A 55 -7.79 -18.56 -7.46
N SER A 56 -6.65 -18.75 -6.80
CA SER A 56 -6.17 -17.82 -5.77
C SER A 56 -5.84 -16.46 -6.37
N THR A 57 -5.21 -16.44 -7.55
CA THR A 57 -4.90 -15.20 -8.29
C THR A 57 -6.17 -14.44 -8.64
N LEU A 58 -7.21 -15.13 -9.12
CA LEU A 58 -8.48 -14.50 -9.48
C LEU A 58 -9.16 -13.88 -8.25
N LYS A 59 -9.20 -14.58 -7.11
CA LYS A 59 -9.76 -14.06 -5.86
C LYS A 59 -9.01 -12.82 -5.36
N LEU A 60 -7.68 -12.84 -5.44
CA LEU A 60 -6.84 -11.70 -5.08
C LEU A 60 -7.08 -10.51 -6.01
N GLY A 61 -7.19 -10.76 -7.33
CA GLY A 61 -7.53 -9.74 -8.31
C GLY A 61 -8.89 -9.08 -8.05
N GLN A 62 -9.90 -9.87 -7.67
CA GLN A 62 -11.22 -9.35 -7.28
C GLN A 62 -11.15 -8.48 -6.01
N ALA A 63 -10.40 -8.90 -4.98
CA ALA A 63 -10.20 -8.10 -3.78
C ALA A 63 -9.46 -6.79 -4.09
N ARG A 64 -8.42 -6.83 -4.93
CA ARG A 64 -7.71 -5.65 -5.41
C ARG A 64 -8.61 -4.68 -6.16
N GLY A 65 -9.49 -5.21 -7.03
CA GLY A 65 -10.47 -4.39 -7.74
C GLY A 65 -11.37 -3.60 -6.79
N VAL A 66 -11.79 -4.21 -5.67
CA VAL A 66 -12.54 -3.53 -4.61
C VAL A 66 -11.71 -2.43 -3.93
N VAL A 67 -10.43 -2.70 -3.65
CA VAL A 67 -9.53 -1.71 -3.03
C VAL A 67 -9.36 -0.49 -3.94
N LEU A 68 -9.08 -0.72 -5.22
CA LEU A 68 -8.94 0.33 -6.22
C LEU A 68 -10.22 1.14 -6.38
N LEU A 69 -11.37 0.47 -6.46
CA LEU A 69 -12.67 1.14 -6.57
C LEU A 69 -12.97 2.00 -5.34
N ALA A 70 -12.69 1.50 -4.13
CA ALA A 70 -12.89 2.27 -2.89
C ALA A 70 -12.02 3.53 -2.85
N ALA A 71 -10.72 3.40 -3.18
CA ALA A 71 -9.80 4.53 -3.20
C ALA A 71 -10.15 5.55 -4.29
N ALA A 72 -10.47 5.09 -5.50
CA ALA A 72 -10.82 5.96 -6.63
C ALA A 72 -12.16 6.67 -6.38
N GLY A 73 -13.15 5.96 -5.83
CA GLY A 73 -14.44 6.52 -5.45
C GLY A 73 -14.34 7.58 -4.35
N ALA A 74 -13.26 7.58 -3.56
CA ALA A 74 -12.95 8.62 -2.59
C ALA A 74 -12.11 9.78 -3.16
N GLY A 75 -11.79 9.76 -4.46
CA GLY A 75 -11.02 10.81 -5.13
C GLY A 75 -9.52 10.79 -4.84
N LEU A 76 -8.98 9.69 -4.33
CA LEU A 76 -7.56 9.58 -3.98
C LEU A 76 -6.68 9.42 -5.22
N HIS A 77 -5.50 10.03 -5.22
CA HIS A 77 -4.45 9.67 -6.16
C HIS A 77 -3.92 8.27 -5.82
N ILE A 78 -3.95 7.36 -6.80
CA ILE A 78 -3.57 5.95 -6.59
C ILE A 78 -2.23 5.67 -7.25
N GLY A 79 -1.26 5.20 -6.46
CA GLY A 79 -0.03 4.59 -6.95
C GLY A 79 -0.12 3.07 -7.01
N GLU A 80 0.20 2.48 -8.15
CA GLU A 80 0.35 1.03 -8.31
C GLU A 80 1.85 0.71 -8.43
N TYR A 81 2.33 -0.25 -7.63
CA TYR A 81 3.76 -0.56 -7.56
C TYR A 81 4.05 -2.03 -7.72
N HIS A 82 4.94 -2.36 -8.67
CA HIS A 82 5.54 -3.67 -8.77
C HIS A 82 6.29 -4.06 -7.46
N PRO A 83 6.29 -5.34 -7.03
CA PRO A 83 6.96 -5.76 -5.79
C PRO A 83 8.45 -5.40 -5.71
N SER A 84 9.17 -5.43 -6.85
CA SER A 84 10.58 -4.99 -6.89
C SER A 84 10.73 -3.49 -6.68
N THR A 85 9.75 -2.68 -7.07
CA THR A 85 9.72 -1.25 -6.80
C THR A 85 9.48 -0.98 -5.32
N VAL A 86 8.60 -1.75 -4.67
CA VAL A 86 8.38 -1.67 -3.21
C VAL A 86 9.66 -2.01 -2.44
N LYS A 87 10.30 -3.13 -2.79
CA LYS A 87 11.59 -3.53 -2.23
C LYS A 87 12.65 -2.45 -2.38
N LYS A 88 12.77 -1.87 -3.58
CA LYS A 88 13.72 -0.78 -3.86
C LYS A 88 13.37 0.48 -3.06
N GLY A 89 12.09 0.82 -2.93
CA GLY A 89 11.62 2.00 -2.20
C GLY A 89 11.91 1.95 -0.70
N VAL A 90 11.97 0.75 -0.11
CA VAL A 90 12.19 0.53 1.33
C VAL A 90 13.65 0.19 1.66
N VAL A 91 14.26 -0.73 0.92
CA VAL A 91 15.58 -1.30 1.23
C VAL A 91 16.69 -0.71 0.36
N GLY A 92 16.34 -0.07 -0.77
CA GLY A 92 17.29 0.48 -1.74
C GLY A 92 17.60 -0.46 -2.91
N THR A 93 17.16 -1.72 -2.86
CA THR A 93 17.34 -2.71 -3.95
C THR A 93 16.08 -3.52 -4.21
N GLY A 94 15.78 -3.80 -5.49
CA GLY A 94 14.62 -4.60 -5.89
C GLY A 94 14.75 -6.10 -5.62
N GLY A 95 15.97 -6.57 -5.34
CA GLY A 95 16.27 -7.97 -5.00
C GLY A 95 16.12 -8.32 -3.52
N ALA A 96 15.67 -7.38 -2.69
CA ALA A 96 15.58 -7.59 -1.25
C ALA A 96 14.63 -8.74 -0.88
N ASP A 97 14.96 -9.44 0.20
CA ASP A 97 14.09 -10.44 0.80
C ASP A 97 13.04 -9.80 1.73
N LYS A 98 12.02 -10.58 2.12
CA LYS A 98 10.92 -10.09 2.96
C LYS A 98 11.38 -9.71 4.38
N LYS A 99 12.43 -10.36 4.91
CA LYS A 99 12.97 -10.06 6.24
C LYS A 99 13.67 -8.70 6.24
N GLN A 100 14.34 -8.34 5.15
CA GLN A 100 14.96 -7.04 4.98
C GLN A 100 13.92 -5.91 4.97
N ILE A 101 12.78 -6.09 4.28
CA ILE A 101 11.66 -5.12 4.35
C ILE A 101 11.19 -4.96 5.80
N GLN A 102 10.96 -6.07 6.50
CA GLN A 102 10.49 -6.03 7.89
C GLN A 102 11.48 -5.33 8.83
N ALA A 103 12.77 -5.61 8.70
CA ALA A 103 13.81 -4.94 9.47
C ALA A 103 13.82 -3.42 9.22
N MET A 104 13.60 -3.01 7.96
CA MET A 104 13.52 -1.59 7.61
C MET A 104 12.31 -0.89 8.21
N MET A 105 11.22 -1.59 8.55
CA MET A 105 10.07 -0.94 9.20
C MET A 105 10.44 -0.33 10.55
N ALA A 106 11.27 -1.01 11.35
CA ALA A 106 11.72 -0.48 12.64
C ALA A 106 12.64 0.75 12.48
N VAL A 107 13.39 0.82 11.38
CA VAL A 107 14.28 1.94 11.05
C VAL A 107 13.50 3.14 10.52
N LEU A 108 12.56 2.90 9.61
CA LEU A 108 11.81 3.94 8.92
C LEU A 108 10.65 4.48 9.77
N LEU A 109 10.08 3.64 10.62
CA LEU A 109 8.94 3.96 11.50
C LEU A 109 9.28 3.63 12.95
N PRO A 110 10.25 4.35 13.57
CA PRO A 110 10.68 4.06 14.93
C PRO A 110 9.50 4.20 15.90
N GLY A 111 9.31 3.18 16.76
CA GLY A 111 8.24 3.13 17.76
C GLY A 111 6.88 2.65 17.23
N ALA A 112 6.73 2.38 15.93
CA ALA A 112 5.51 1.82 15.39
C ALA A 112 5.27 0.40 15.90
N LYS A 113 4.07 0.15 16.44
CA LYS A 113 3.61 -1.20 16.81
C LYS A 113 2.84 -1.79 15.64
N LEU A 114 3.44 -2.75 14.94
CA LEU A 114 2.85 -3.36 13.76
C LEU A 114 1.83 -4.43 14.17
N ALA A 115 0.64 -4.38 13.58
CA ALA A 115 -0.44 -5.33 13.83
C ALA A 115 -0.16 -6.74 13.28
N GLY A 116 0.79 -6.88 12.35
CA GLY A 116 1.16 -8.15 11.74
C GLY A 116 1.94 -7.99 10.44
N PRO A 117 2.28 -9.11 9.77
CA PRO A 117 3.07 -9.09 8.54
C PRO A 117 2.38 -8.35 7.39
N ASP A 118 1.06 -8.50 7.21
CA ASP A 118 0.35 -7.78 6.14
C ASP A 118 0.32 -6.26 6.39
N ALA A 119 0.33 -5.84 7.65
CA ALA A 119 0.41 -4.43 8.00
C ALA A 119 1.80 -3.86 7.69
N ALA A 120 2.86 -4.64 7.91
CA ALA A 120 4.22 -4.27 7.51
C ALA A 120 4.34 -4.15 5.98
N ASP A 121 3.77 -5.09 5.22
CA ASP A 121 3.77 -5.06 3.77
C ASP A 121 2.96 -3.84 3.24
N ALA A 122 1.80 -3.54 3.84
CA ALA A 122 1.01 -2.35 3.50
C ALA A 122 1.78 -1.03 3.77
N LEU A 123 2.47 -0.94 4.91
CA LEU A 123 3.31 0.22 5.22
C LEU A 123 4.50 0.36 4.25
N ALA A 124 5.11 -0.75 3.83
CA ALA A 124 6.16 -0.73 2.82
C ALA A 124 5.68 -0.14 1.48
N VAL A 125 4.46 -0.49 1.05
CA VAL A 125 3.83 0.08 -0.14
C VAL A 125 3.54 1.58 0.06
N ALA A 126 3.01 1.98 1.21
CA ALA A 126 2.75 3.38 1.53
C ALA A 126 4.03 4.24 1.57
N ILE A 127 5.11 3.73 2.15
CA ILE A 127 6.43 4.39 2.16
C ILE A 127 6.95 4.56 0.73
N THR A 128 6.85 3.50 -0.07
CA THR A 128 7.24 3.53 -1.47
C THR A 128 6.48 4.63 -2.22
N HIS A 129 5.17 4.75 -1.99
CA HIS A 129 4.35 5.80 -2.57
C HIS A 129 4.80 7.20 -2.15
N ALA A 130 4.99 7.42 -0.84
CA ALA A 130 5.45 8.70 -0.30
C ALA A 130 6.79 9.14 -0.92
N HIS A 131 7.71 8.19 -1.14
CA HIS A 131 8.98 8.47 -1.81
C HIS A 131 8.80 8.85 -3.29
N HIS A 132 7.90 8.20 -4.02
CA HIS A 132 7.62 8.51 -5.43
C HIS A 132 6.95 9.88 -5.57
N VAL A 133 5.95 10.18 -4.74
CA VAL A 133 5.26 11.48 -4.73
C VAL A 133 6.24 12.61 -4.39
N ALA A 134 7.06 12.44 -3.35
CA ALA A 134 8.06 13.43 -2.97
C ALA A 134 9.10 13.68 -4.07
N SER A 135 9.54 12.60 -4.75
CA SER A 135 10.50 12.69 -5.85
C SER A 135 9.90 13.41 -7.07
N ALA A 136 8.67 13.06 -7.47
CA ALA A 136 7.97 13.72 -8.56
C ALA A 136 7.75 15.22 -8.27
N ALA A 137 7.35 15.57 -7.05
CA ALA A 137 7.20 16.95 -6.62
C ALA A 137 8.54 17.72 -6.64
N ALA A 138 9.65 17.07 -6.24
CA ALA A 138 10.97 17.68 -6.30
C ALA A 138 11.45 17.93 -7.74
N LEU A 139 11.18 16.99 -8.66
CA LEU A 139 11.46 17.15 -10.09
C LEU A 139 10.64 18.29 -10.68
N ALA A 140 9.33 18.35 -10.41
CA ALA A 140 8.46 19.42 -10.89
C ALA A 140 8.92 20.80 -10.41
N ARG A 141 9.37 20.93 -9.15
CA ARG A 141 9.94 22.19 -8.62
C ARG A 141 11.23 22.62 -9.32
N ARG A 142 12.03 21.66 -9.79
CA ARG A 142 13.28 21.94 -10.53
C ARG A 142 13.01 22.31 -11.99
N SER A 143 11.88 21.87 -12.53
CA SER A 143 11.44 22.16 -13.90
C SER A 143 10.51 23.39 -14.02
N GLY A 144 10.18 24.07 -12.92
CA GLY A 144 9.37 25.30 -12.89
C GLY A 144 10.16 26.53 -13.34
N PRO A 145 9.46 27.56 -13.85
CA PRO A 145 9.79 28.22 -15.12
C PRO A 145 11.18 28.84 -15.11
N GLY A 146 11.96 28.55 -16.14
CA GLY A 146 13.12 29.35 -16.48
C GLY A 146 12.71 30.83 -16.58
N THR A 147 13.58 31.68 -16.02
CA THR A 147 13.63 33.15 -16.13
C THR A 147 12.90 33.76 -17.31
#